data_AF-A0A9P9WT79-F1
#
_entry.id   AF-A0A9P9WT79-F1
#
_cell.length_a   1.000
_cell.length_b   1.000
_cell.length_c   1.000
_cell.angle_alpha   90.00
_cell.angle_beta   90.00
_cell.angle_gamma   90.00
#
_symmetry.space_group_name_H-M   'P 1'
#
loop_
_entity.id
_entity.type
_entity.pdbx_description
1 polymer ?
#
loop_
_entity_poly.entity_id
_entity_poly.type
_entity_poly.pdbx_seq_one_letter_code
_entity_poly.pdbx_strand_id
1 'polypeptide(L)'
;MKSTLLFIGGLLGRATAQTFEEYEYLQFPANGMSCLYDPNPDPALETYTNFTTLEMEQLAYEFKDVEPYDPSAANVASGKCTWLAGVPFYWIGNNQLYSFTFAVDHTKNDIYFCGAIGQGVPVGSNWPAPCTYN
;
A
#
# COMPACT_ATOMS: atom_id res chain seq x y z
N MET A 1 -36.98 22.20 2.28
CA MET A 1 -37.32 22.53 3.68
C MET A 1 -36.26 21.91 4.58
N LYS A 2 -35.62 22.73 5.43
CA LYS A 2 -34.75 22.30 6.54
C LYS A 2 -35.62 21.87 7.73
N SER A 3 -35.24 20.79 8.42
CA SER A 3 -35.32 20.61 9.89
C SER A 3 -34.82 19.19 10.21
N THR A 4 -33.63 18.99 10.76
CA THR A 4 -33.18 19.17 12.16
C THR A 4 -33.51 17.97 13.07
N LEU A 5 -32.45 17.20 13.33
CA LEU A 5 -32.03 16.42 14.51
C LEU A 5 -33.06 15.77 15.45
N LEU A 6 -32.79 14.50 15.77
CA LEU A 6 -32.78 14.04 17.15
C LEU A 6 -31.68 12.98 17.36
N PHE A 7 -30.61 13.36 18.07
CA PHE A 7 -29.67 12.42 18.69
C PHE A 7 -30.15 12.18 20.13
N ILE A 8 -30.47 10.93 20.50
CA ILE A 8 -30.57 10.52 21.90
C ILE A 8 -29.86 9.17 22.06
N GLY A 9 -28.72 9.23 22.74
CA GLY A 9 -28.39 8.32 23.84
C GLY A 9 -28.16 6.84 23.54
N GLY A 10 -26.89 6.47 23.44
CA GLY A 10 -26.37 5.22 24.01
C GLY A 10 -26.45 3.99 23.12
N LEU A 11 -25.45 3.80 22.28
CA LEU A 11 -24.97 2.46 21.95
C LEU A 11 -23.45 2.47 22.12
N LEU A 12 -22.96 1.52 22.92
CA LEU A 12 -21.56 1.12 23.01
C LEU A 12 -20.93 1.20 21.62
N GLY A 13 -19.93 2.06 21.47
CA GLY A 13 -19.14 2.14 20.26
C GLY A 13 -18.47 0.79 20.04
N ARG A 14 -19.11 -0.09 19.27
CA ARG A 14 -18.36 -1.07 18.49
C ARG A 14 -17.48 -0.23 17.59
N ALA A 15 -16.18 -0.20 17.90
CA ALA A 15 -15.18 -0.03 16.87
C ALA A 15 -15.59 -0.99 15.76
N THR A 16 -16.08 -0.46 14.64
CA THR A 16 -16.32 -1.27 13.47
C THR A 16 -14.94 -1.76 13.07
N ALA A 17 -14.62 -3.01 13.40
CA ALA A 17 -13.55 -3.71 12.70
C ALA A 17 -13.88 -3.53 11.22
N GLN A 18 -13.04 -2.79 10.50
CA GLN A 18 -13.22 -2.56 9.07
C GLN A 18 -12.99 -3.93 8.42
N THR A 19 -14.08 -4.64 8.15
CA THR A 19 -14.04 -5.95 7.53
C THR A 19 -13.80 -5.74 6.05
N PHE A 20 -12.58 -6.02 5.59
CA PHE A 20 -12.17 -6.06 4.18
C PHE A 20 -12.77 -7.26 3.45
N GLU A 21 -14.04 -7.55 3.68
CA GLU A 21 -14.69 -8.75 3.18
C GLU A 21 -15.05 -8.59 1.70
N GLU A 22 -14.08 -8.96 0.87
CA GLU A 22 -14.27 -9.83 -0.31
C GLU A 22 -12.93 -10.38 -0.82
N TYR A 23 -11.76 -9.91 -0.32
CA TYR A 23 -10.44 -10.27 -0.87
C TYR A 23 -9.52 -11.05 0.09
N GLU A 24 -8.71 -11.95 -0.46
CA GLU A 24 -7.55 -12.57 0.21
C GLU A 24 -6.29 -11.71 -0.01
N TYR A 25 -5.59 -11.39 1.07
CA TYR A 25 -4.37 -10.56 1.04
C TYR A 25 -3.12 -11.45 1.08
N LEU A 26 -2.42 -11.53 -0.05
CA LEU A 26 -1.31 -12.44 -0.27
C LEU A 26 0.01 -11.70 -0.31
N GLN A 27 1.04 -12.29 0.31
CA GLN A 27 2.43 -11.80 0.30
C GLN A 27 2.67 -10.45 1.00
N PHE A 28 1.65 -9.92 1.69
CA PHE A 28 1.77 -8.80 2.60
C PHE A 28 2.69 -9.19 3.77
N PRO A 29 3.53 -8.26 4.23
CA PRO A 29 4.43 -8.52 5.35
C PRO A 29 3.66 -8.56 6.66
N ALA A 30 3.97 -9.53 7.53
CA ALA A 30 3.17 -9.80 8.73
C ALA A 30 3.18 -8.68 9.78
N ASN A 31 4.26 -7.89 9.87
CA ASN A 31 4.37 -6.78 10.83
C ASN A 31 4.52 -5.41 10.17
N GLY A 32 4.19 -5.31 8.88
CA GLY A 32 4.35 -4.07 8.13
C GLY A 32 5.77 -3.85 7.60
N MET A 33 6.08 -2.61 7.24
CA MET A 33 7.34 -2.20 6.63
C MET A 33 7.79 -0.82 7.10
N SER A 34 9.10 -0.60 7.06
CA SER A 34 9.73 0.70 7.20
C SER A 34 10.28 1.15 5.87
N CYS A 35 9.88 2.31 5.39
CA CYS A 35 10.45 2.92 4.19
C CYS A 35 11.32 4.11 4.59
N LEU A 36 12.56 4.10 4.11
CA LEU A 36 13.43 5.27 4.25
C LEU A 36 12.77 6.45 3.51
N TYR A 37 12.65 7.55 4.23
CA TYR A 37 12.20 8.83 3.72
C TYR A 37 13.21 9.89 4.17
N ASP A 38 13.69 10.69 3.24
CA ASP A 38 14.54 11.81 3.57
C ASP A 38 13.86 13.15 3.23
N PRO A 39 13.17 13.80 4.19
CA PRO A 39 12.57 15.11 3.98
C PRO A 39 13.60 16.21 3.71
N ASN A 40 14.85 16.01 4.16
CA ASN A 40 15.89 17.02 4.15
C ASN A 40 17.20 16.33 3.79
N PRO A 41 17.79 16.56 2.60
CA PRO A 41 18.92 15.83 2.02
C PRO A 41 20.26 15.80 2.81
N ASP A 42 20.22 16.08 4.10
CA ASP A 42 21.28 15.88 5.06
C ASP A 42 21.58 14.38 5.21
N PRO A 43 22.73 13.90 4.71
CA PRO A 43 23.11 12.50 4.76
C PRO A 43 23.33 11.98 6.20
N ALA A 44 23.22 12.82 7.23
CA ALA A 44 23.35 12.43 8.62
C ALA A 44 22.02 12.03 9.29
N LEU A 45 20.86 12.21 8.65
CA LEU A 45 19.54 12.02 9.29
C LEU A 45 18.60 11.15 8.45
N GLU A 46 18.81 9.83 8.50
CA GLU A 46 17.84 8.87 7.97
C GLU A 46 16.53 8.92 8.78
N THR A 47 15.42 9.27 8.13
CA THR A 47 14.08 9.17 8.72
C THR A 47 13.33 7.99 8.10
N TYR A 48 12.60 7.24 8.91
CA TYR A 48 11.81 6.10 8.43
C TYR A 48 10.32 6.38 8.62
N THR A 49 9.55 6.11 7.58
CA THR A 49 8.08 6.04 7.69
C THR A 49 7.70 4.57 7.86
N ASN A 50 6.96 4.29 8.92
CA ASN A 50 6.45 2.95 9.21
C ASN A 50 5.04 2.80 8.64
N PHE A 51 4.78 1.65 8.05
CA PHE A 51 3.46 1.24 7.56
C PHE A 51 3.11 -0.10 8.19
N THR A 52 1.97 -0.17 8.85
CA THR A 52 1.39 -1.42 9.30
C THR A 52 0.89 -2.23 8.11
N THR A 53 0.80 -3.56 8.29
CA THR A 53 0.18 -4.45 7.29
C THR A 53 -1.22 -3.99 6.94
N LEU A 54 -2.01 -3.63 7.96
CA LEU A 54 -3.37 -3.14 7.79
C LEU A 54 -3.40 -1.92 6.87
N GLU A 55 -2.59 -0.88 7.13
CA GLU A 55 -2.53 0.32 6.29
C GLU A 55 -2.24 0.00 4.82
N MET A 56 -1.31 -0.94 4.55
CA MET A 56 -1.00 -1.36 3.18
C MET A 56 -2.16 -2.12 2.53
N GLU A 57 -2.86 -2.99 3.27
CA GLU A 57 -4.05 -3.69 2.78
C GLU A 57 -5.18 -2.70 2.47
N GLN A 58 -5.41 -1.68 3.32
CA GLN A 58 -6.42 -0.65 3.05
C GLN A 58 -6.11 0.14 1.78
N LEU A 59 -4.85 0.56 1.62
CA LEU A 59 -4.41 1.26 0.40
C LEU A 59 -4.64 0.42 -0.85
N ALA A 60 -4.28 -0.87 -0.82
CA ALA A 60 -4.49 -1.75 -1.96
C ALA A 60 -5.99 -1.91 -2.28
N TYR A 61 -6.82 -2.06 -1.25
CA TYR A 61 -8.27 -2.20 -1.40
C TYR A 61 -8.94 -0.94 -1.96
N GLU A 62 -8.51 0.25 -1.53
CA GLU A 62 -9.02 1.54 -1.99
C GLU A 62 -8.73 1.78 -3.47
N PHE A 63 -7.58 1.29 -3.95
CA PHE A 63 -7.13 1.51 -5.32
C PHE A 63 -7.39 0.34 -6.27
N LYS A 64 -7.93 -0.79 -5.80
CA LYS A 64 -8.14 -1.99 -6.63
C LYS A 64 -8.99 -1.73 -7.89
N ASP A 65 -9.87 -0.74 -7.85
CA ASP A 65 -10.79 -0.42 -8.95
C ASP A 65 -10.34 0.80 -9.79
N VAL A 66 -9.15 1.35 -9.53
CA VAL A 66 -8.59 2.41 -10.38
C VAL A 66 -7.97 1.84 -11.65
N GLU A 67 -7.65 2.70 -12.63
CA GLU A 67 -6.95 2.24 -13.83
C GLU A 67 -5.56 1.70 -13.47
N PRO A 68 -5.24 0.43 -13.82
CA PRO A 68 -3.97 -0.17 -13.47
C PRO A 68 -2.82 0.48 -14.23
N TYR A 69 -1.64 0.45 -13.63
CA TYR A 69 -0.40 0.92 -14.27
C TYR A 69 -0.01 0.03 -15.47
N ASP A 70 -0.19 -1.29 -15.33
CA ASP A 70 -0.02 -2.25 -16.42
C ASP A 70 -1.13 -3.32 -16.33
N PRO A 71 -1.70 -3.79 -17.45
CA PRO A 71 -2.70 -4.86 -17.42
C PRO A 71 -2.17 -6.21 -16.93
N SER A 72 -0.84 -6.39 -16.78
CA SER A 72 -0.25 -7.60 -16.23
C SER A 72 0.97 -7.35 -15.35
N ALA A 73 0.91 -7.80 -14.10
CA ALA A 73 2.03 -7.79 -13.18
C ALA A 73 3.25 -8.55 -13.70
N ALA A 74 3.07 -9.62 -14.47
CA ALA A 74 4.18 -10.33 -15.11
C ALA A 74 5.01 -9.47 -16.09
N ASN A 75 4.47 -8.36 -16.62
CA ASN A 75 5.20 -7.48 -17.54
C ASN A 75 6.19 -6.55 -16.81
N VAL A 76 5.83 -6.10 -15.61
CA VAL A 76 6.46 -4.95 -14.95
C VAL A 76 6.97 -5.23 -13.55
N ALA A 77 6.40 -6.20 -12.85
CA ALA A 77 6.82 -6.50 -11.49
C ALA A 77 8.23 -7.09 -11.50
N SER A 78 9.11 -6.55 -10.66
CA SER A 78 10.43 -7.14 -10.40
C SER A 78 10.36 -8.01 -9.13
N GLY A 79 10.67 -9.29 -9.24
CA GLY A 79 10.69 -10.22 -8.10
C GLY A 79 9.30 -10.78 -7.80
N LYS A 80 8.63 -10.26 -6.77
CA LYS A 80 7.28 -10.71 -6.41
C LYS A 80 6.29 -10.36 -7.54
N CYS A 81 5.21 -11.13 -7.66
CA CYS A 81 4.17 -11.06 -8.70
C CYS A 81 4.58 -11.37 -10.16
N THR A 82 5.84 -11.70 -10.46
CA THR A 82 6.30 -11.99 -11.84
C THR A 82 5.58 -13.15 -12.55
N TRP A 83 4.92 -14.03 -11.79
CA TRP A 83 4.16 -15.18 -12.30
C TRP A 83 2.68 -14.87 -12.56
N LEU A 84 2.20 -13.66 -12.27
CA LEU A 84 0.81 -13.26 -12.38
C LEU A 84 0.50 -12.67 -13.78
N ALA A 85 0.53 -13.53 -14.79
CA ALA A 85 0.19 -13.16 -16.16
C ALA A 85 -1.31 -12.82 -16.29
N GLY A 86 -1.62 -11.69 -16.91
CA GLY A 86 -3.00 -11.20 -17.09
C GLY A 86 -3.66 -10.64 -15.83
N VAL A 87 -2.94 -10.51 -14.72
CA VAL A 87 -3.44 -9.89 -13.48
C VAL A 87 -2.99 -8.43 -13.44
N PRO A 88 -3.91 -7.45 -13.39
CA PRO A 88 -3.58 -6.02 -13.35
C PRO A 88 -2.59 -5.64 -12.24
N PHE A 89 -1.66 -4.75 -12.58
CA PHE A 89 -0.62 -4.22 -11.70
C PHE A 89 -0.87 -2.75 -11.36
N TYR A 90 -0.71 -2.42 -10.09
CA TYR A 90 -0.94 -1.11 -9.52
C TYR A 90 0.35 -0.60 -8.89
N TRP A 91 0.69 0.65 -9.19
CA TRP A 91 1.78 1.36 -8.56
C TRP A 91 1.19 2.57 -7.84
N ILE A 92 1.20 2.54 -6.52
CA ILE A 92 0.55 3.53 -5.66
C ILE A 92 1.61 4.17 -4.78
N GLY A 93 1.73 5.49 -4.86
CA GLY A 93 2.64 6.25 -4.03
C GLY A 93 2.39 7.73 -4.20
N ASN A 94 2.85 8.53 -3.25
CA ASN A 94 3.10 9.93 -3.55
C ASN A 94 4.55 10.03 -4.02
N ASN A 95 4.82 10.84 -5.05
CA ASN A 95 6.16 11.02 -5.64
C ASN A 95 7.19 11.64 -4.66
N GLN A 96 6.92 11.61 -3.35
CA GLN A 96 7.63 12.32 -2.31
C GLN A 96 8.05 11.42 -1.15
N LEU A 97 7.44 10.26 -0.87
CA LEU A 97 7.77 9.49 0.35
C LEU A 97 8.02 8.00 0.11
N TYR A 98 7.18 7.35 -0.69
CA TYR A 98 7.22 5.90 -0.92
C TYR A 98 6.39 5.53 -2.15
N SER A 99 6.58 4.30 -2.62
CA SER A 99 5.65 3.66 -3.53
C SER A 99 5.47 2.20 -3.15
N PHE A 100 4.22 1.76 -3.13
CA PHE A 100 3.80 0.38 -3.02
C PHE A 100 3.33 -0.12 -4.37
N THR A 101 3.55 -1.40 -4.62
CA THR A 101 3.11 -2.07 -5.83
C THR A 101 2.28 -3.29 -5.45
N PHE A 102 1.16 -3.45 -6.15
CA PHE A 102 0.19 -4.50 -5.88
C PHE A 102 -0.29 -5.12 -7.19
N ALA A 103 -0.78 -6.35 -7.13
CA ALA A 103 -1.53 -6.96 -8.21
C ALA A 103 -2.90 -7.40 -7.70
N VAL A 104 -3.95 -7.14 -8.46
CA VAL A 104 -5.33 -7.46 -8.06
C VAL A 104 -5.93 -8.44 -9.04
N ASP A 105 -6.20 -9.66 -8.55
CA ASP A 105 -6.91 -10.68 -9.31
C ASP A 105 -8.39 -10.67 -8.92
N HIS A 106 -9.19 -9.86 -9.60
CA HIS A 106 -10.65 -9.80 -9.40
C HIS A 106 -11.38 -11.12 -9.70
N THR A 107 -10.75 -12.07 -10.41
CA THR A 107 -11.39 -13.36 -10.70
C THR A 107 -11.32 -14.31 -9.51
N LYS A 108 -10.30 -14.15 -8.66
CA LYS A 108 -10.11 -14.92 -7.42
C LYS A 108 -10.44 -14.13 -6.16
N ASN A 109 -10.63 -12.82 -6.31
CA ASN A 109 -10.61 -11.85 -5.24
C ASN A 109 -9.31 -11.93 -4.42
N ASP A 110 -8.17 -11.90 -5.10
CA ASP A 110 -6.87 -11.85 -4.44
C ASP A 110 -6.23 -10.47 -4.61
N ILE A 111 -5.59 -9.96 -3.56
CA ILE A 111 -4.70 -8.81 -3.63
C ILE A 111 -3.29 -9.28 -3.23
N TYR A 112 -2.34 -9.13 -4.15
CA TYR A 112 -0.95 -9.50 -3.94
C TYR A 112 -0.11 -8.26 -3.66
N PHE A 113 0.71 -8.29 -2.61
CA PHE A 113 1.75 -7.30 -2.41
C PHE A 113 3.00 -7.65 -3.24
N CYS A 114 3.32 -6.79 -4.21
CA CYS A 114 4.42 -7.02 -5.16
C CYS A 114 5.72 -6.31 -4.74
N GLY A 115 5.65 -5.31 -3.89
CA GLY A 115 6.85 -4.66 -3.36
C GLY A 115 6.63 -3.23 -2.91
N ALA A 116 7.66 -2.68 -2.28
CA ALA A 116 7.72 -1.27 -1.92
C ALA A 116 9.10 -0.69 -2.19
N ILE A 117 9.13 0.59 -2.49
CA ILE A 117 10.34 1.40 -2.58
C ILE A 117 10.15 2.69 -1.78
N GLY A 118 11.19 3.12 -1.08
CA GLY A 118 11.25 4.41 -0.38
C GLY A 118 11.64 5.54 -1.33
N GLN A 119 11.61 6.77 -0.84
CA GLN A 119 12.05 7.94 -1.60
C GLN A 119 13.58 8.08 -1.62
N GLY A 120 14.08 8.80 -2.62
CA GLY A 120 15.48 8.89 -2.95
C GLY A 120 16.15 9.95 -2.16
N VAL A 121 16.98 9.49 -1.23
CA VAL A 121 18.15 10.22 -0.77
C VAL A 121 18.94 10.73 -1.98
N PRO A 122 19.40 12.00 -1.98
CA PRO A 122 20.17 12.54 -3.09
C PRO A 122 21.48 11.79 -3.24
N VAL A 123 21.74 11.37 -4.49
CA VAL A 123 23.04 11.10 -5.12
C VAL A 123 24.16 10.64 -4.17
N GLY A 124 24.20 9.33 -3.90
CA GLY A 124 25.33 8.68 -3.20
C GLY A 124 24.93 7.41 -2.46
N SER A 125 23.67 7.33 -2.04
CA SER A 125 23.05 6.17 -1.40
C SER A 125 22.09 5.49 -2.38
N ASN A 126 22.25 4.18 -2.53
CA ASN A 126 21.59 3.28 -3.51
C ASN A 126 20.12 3.61 -3.81
N TRP A 127 19.86 4.26 -4.94
CA TRP A 127 18.51 4.51 -5.46
C TRP A 127 17.98 3.30 -6.25
N PRO A 128 16.73 2.82 -6.04
CA PRO A 128 15.76 3.24 -5.03
C PRO A 128 16.12 2.84 -3.59
N ALA A 129 15.80 3.70 -2.62
CA ALA A 129 15.99 3.36 -1.22
C ALA A 129 15.09 2.16 -0.86
N PRO A 130 15.63 1.06 -0.32
CA PRO A 130 14.81 -0.11 -0.03
C PRO A 130 13.91 0.17 1.17
N CYS A 131 12.66 -0.27 1.10
CA CYS A 131 11.87 -0.46 2.30
C CYS A 131 12.22 -1.83 2.93
N THR A 132 12.23 -1.91 4.24
CA THR A 132 12.55 -3.12 5.00
C THR A 132 11.31 -3.68 5.68
N TYR A 133 11.22 -5.01 5.76
CA TYR A 133 10.19 -5.68 6.56
C TYR A 133 10.43 -5.46 8.05
N ASN A 134 9.34 -5.23 8.78
CA ASN A 134 9.35 -5.12 10.25
C ASN A 134 9.16 -6.48 10.93
#